data_AF-A0A359MR40-F1
#
_entry.id   AF-A0A359MR40-F1
#
_cell.length_a   1.000
_cell.length_b   1.000
_cell.length_c   1.000
_cell.angle_alpha   90.00
_cell.angle_beta   90.00
_cell.angle_gamma   90.00
#
_symmetry.space_group_name_H-M   'P 1'
#
loop_
_entity.id
_entity.type
_entity.pdbx_description
1 polymer ?
#
loop_
_entity_poly.entity_id
_entity_poly.type
_entity_poly.pdbx_seq_one_letter_code
_entity_poly.pdbx_strand_id
1 'polypeptide(L)' 'GEERMLYGDIRKPEEFIKPANERLWNYWTGDYRTFNQPVGFYLRPISQIGDETYTVYFPVRPAK' A
#
# COMPACT_ATOMS: atom_id res chain seq x y z
N GLY A 1 -10.26 -12.23 -4.89
CA GLY A 1 -9.22 -11.22 -4.64
C GLY A 1 -7.90 -11.78 -5.12
N GLU A 2 -7.08 -10.96 -5.76
CA GLU A 2 -5.72 -11.32 -6.18
C GLU A 2 -4.78 -11.17 -4.98
N GLU A 3 -4.03 -12.22 -4.63
CA GLU A 3 -3.00 -12.15 -3.58
C GLU A 3 -1.71 -11.53 -4.17
N ARG A 4 -1.17 -10.53 -3.49
CA ARG A 4 0.02 -9.79 -3.94
C ARG A 4 1.21 -10.14 -3.04
N MET A 5 2.20 -10.81 -3.62
CA MET A 5 3.47 -11.12 -2.96
C MET A 5 4.49 -10.01 -3.22
N LEU A 6 5.22 -9.61 -2.16
CA LEU A 6 6.34 -8.68 -2.24
C LEU A 6 7.67 -9.44 -2.27
N TYR A 7 8.63 -8.94 -3.03
CA TYR A 7 9.94 -9.55 -3.27
C TYR A 7 11.06 -8.59 -2.84
N GLY A 8 12.06 -9.09 -2.11
CA GLY A 8 13.18 -8.30 -1.55
C GLY A 8 13.77 -8.90 -0.27
N ASP A 9 14.78 -8.24 0.33
CA ASP A 9 15.33 -8.64 1.63
C ASP A 9 14.42 -8.17 2.76
N ILE A 10 13.84 -9.09 3.53
CA ILE A 10 12.94 -8.79 4.65
C ILE A 10 13.57 -7.87 5.71
N ARG A 11 14.90 -7.79 5.78
CA ARG A 11 15.64 -6.92 6.71
C ARG A 11 15.75 -5.48 6.21
N LYS A 12 15.32 -5.21 4.97
CA LYS A 12 15.37 -3.90 4.29
C LYS A 12 13.99 -3.48 3.78
N PRO A 13 13.06 -3.10 4.68
CA PRO A 13 11.70 -2.71 4.31
C PRO A 13 11.64 -1.60 3.23
N GLU A 14 12.66 -0.74 3.16
CA GLU A 14 12.81 0.34 2.19
C GLU A 14 12.99 -0.14 0.73
N GLU A 15 13.32 -1.41 0.52
CA GLU A 15 13.39 -2.01 -0.82
C GLU A 15 11.99 -2.32 -1.38
N PHE A 16 11.01 -2.57 -0.51
CA PHE A 16 9.66 -2.95 -0.91
C PHE A 16 8.73 -1.76 -1.07
N ILE A 17 8.81 -0.76 -0.18
CA ILE A 17 7.85 0.34 -0.08
C ILE A 17 8.58 1.66 0.17
N LYS A 18 8.20 2.70 -0.57
CA LYS A 18 8.75 4.06 -0.43
C LYS A 18 7.62 5.10 -0.39
N PRO A 19 7.85 6.30 0.19
CA PRO A 19 6.92 7.42 0.05
C PRO A 19 6.62 7.66 -1.42
N ALA A 20 5.33 7.75 -1.77
CA ALA A 20 4.90 7.95 -3.15
C ALA A 20 5.29 9.35 -3.67
N ASN A 21 5.32 10.33 -2.78
CA ASN A 21 5.81 11.67 -3.07
C ASN A 21 6.74 12.12 -1.95
N GLU A 22 7.85 12.77 -2.32
CA GLU A 22 8.80 13.32 -1.35
C GLU A 22 8.30 14.65 -0.78
N ARG A 23 7.58 15.46 -1.57
CA ARG A 23 7.02 16.75 -1.15
C ARG A 23 6.00 17.28 -2.17
N LEU A 24 4.72 17.34 -1.79
CA LEU A 24 3.73 18.14 -2.51
C LEU A 24 3.46 19.38 -1.67
N TRP A 25 3.84 20.56 -2.18
CA TRP A 25 3.53 21.86 -1.56
C TRP A 25 3.94 21.98 -0.07
N ASN A 26 5.08 21.40 0.31
CA ASN A 26 5.59 21.33 1.71
C ASN A 26 4.85 20.40 2.67
N TYR A 27 3.92 19.58 2.18
CA TYR A 27 3.27 18.55 2.97
C TYR A 27 3.81 17.16 2.61
N TRP A 28 4.03 16.36 3.65
CA TRP A 28 4.23 14.92 3.50
C TRP A 28 2.88 14.31 3.12
N THR A 29 2.78 13.75 1.92
CA THR A 29 1.62 12.92 1.57
C THR A 29 1.82 11.56 2.25
N GLY A 30 0.82 11.11 3.03
CA GLY A 30 0.87 9.83 3.73
C GLY A 30 0.86 8.59 2.81
N ASP A 31 0.84 8.79 1.50
CA ASP A 31 0.79 7.75 0.49
C ASP A 31 2.16 7.07 0.31
N TYR A 32 2.13 5.75 0.21
CA TYR A 32 3.29 4.93 -0.07
C TYR A 32 3.08 4.17 -1.38
N ARG A 33 4.17 3.77 -2.04
CA ARG A 33 4.14 2.96 -3.25
C ARG A 33 5.12 1.82 -3.15
N THR A 34 4.75 0.67 -3.68
CA THR A 34 5.70 -0.44 -3.81
C THR A 34 6.81 -0.13 -4.81
N PHE A 35 8.03 -0.52 -4.49
CA PHE A 35 9.23 -0.35 -5.29
C PHE A 35 9.85 -1.72 -5.60
N ASN A 36 10.49 -1.87 -6.76
CA ASN A 36 11.10 -3.14 -7.22
C ASN A 36 10.16 -4.36 -7.23
N GLN A 37 8.86 -4.15 -7.49
CA GLN A 37 7.87 -5.23 -7.59
C GLN A 37 7.42 -5.44 -9.05
N PRO A 38 7.05 -6.67 -9.45
CA PRO A 38 6.55 -6.95 -10.80
C PRO A 38 5.33 -6.11 -11.20
N VAL A 39 4.48 -5.78 -10.22
CA VAL A 39 3.36 -4.86 -10.38
C VAL A 39 3.39 -3.83 -9.26
N GLY A 40 3.56 -2.57 -9.61
CA GLY A 40 3.57 -1.47 -8.65
C GLY A 40 2.16 -1.07 -8.23
N PHE A 41 1.92 -0.87 -6.93
CA PHE A 41 0.66 -0.34 -6.39
C PHE A 41 0.89 0.64 -5.25
N TYR A 42 -0.14 1.44 -4.95
CA TYR A 42 -0.13 2.44 -3.89
C TYR A 42 -0.79 1.89 -2.62
N LEU A 43 -0.26 2.33 -1.49
CA LEU A 43 -0.74 2.04 -0.16
C LEU A 43 -1.15 3.36 0.48
N ARG A 44 -2.39 3.40 1.00
CA ARG A 44 -2.89 4.53 1.80
C ARG A 44 -2.95 4.13 3.27
N PRO A 45 -2.62 5.02 4.21
CA PRO A 45 -2.85 4.81 5.63
C PRO A 45 -4.33 4.58 5.90
N ILE A 46 -4.64 3.60 6.76
CA ILE A 46 -6.03 3.28 7.14
C ILE A 46 -6.76 4.50 7.71
N SER A 47 -6.07 5.36 8.45
CA SER A 47 -6.65 6.59 9.01
C SER A 47 -7.12 7.61 7.96
N GLN A 48 -6.69 7.46 6.70
CA GLN A 48 -7.12 8.31 5.59
C GLN A 48 -8.31 7.71 4.80
N ILE A 49 -8.75 6.51 5.17
CA ILE A 49 -9.89 5.81 4.59
C ILE A 49 -11.10 6.09 5.48
N GLY A 50 -11.73 7.26 5.28
CA GLY A 50 -12.90 7.70 6.07
C GLY A 50 -14.23 7.59 5.32
N ASP A 51 -14.25 8.00 4.05
CA ASP A 51 -15.46 8.09 3.20
C ASP A 51 -15.51 7.04 2.09
N GLU A 52 -14.52 6.14 2.00
CA GLU A 52 -14.57 5.03 1.05
C GLU A 52 -15.54 3.96 1.58
N THR A 53 -16.45 3.48 0.73
CA THR A 53 -17.32 2.34 1.05
C THR A 53 -16.45 1.19 1.59
N TYR A 54 -16.75 0.69 2.80
CA TYR A 54 -15.98 -0.35 3.49
C TYR A 54 -15.42 -1.39 2.52
N THR A 55 -14.12 -1.31 2.24
CA THR A 55 -13.44 -2.20 1.30
C THR A 55 -12.54 -3.13 2.10
N VAL A 56 -12.74 -4.43 1.95
CA VAL A 56 -11.91 -5.43 2.62
C VAL A 56 -10.65 -5.64 1.78
N TYR A 57 -9.51 -5.17 2.30
CA TYR A 57 -8.19 -5.32 1.66
C TYR A 57 -7.62 -6.75 1.74
N PHE A 58 -8.34 -7.66 2.38
CA PHE A 58 -7.99 -9.06 2.50
C PHE A 58 -8.97 -9.92 1.72
N PRO A 59 -8.53 -11.08 1.19
CA PRO A 59 -9.47 -12.04 0.60
C PRO A 59 -10.46 -12.51 1.67
N VAL A 60 -11.71 -12.08 1.56
CA VAL A 60 -12.83 -12.57 2.35
C VAL A 60 -13.42 -13.79 1.68
N ARG A 61 -13.50 -14.90 2.43
CA ARG A 61 -14.40 -16.00 2.08
C ARG A 61 -15.79 -15.64 2.61
N PRO A 62 -16.84 -15.65 1.78
CA PRO A 62 -18.19 -15.41 2.27
C PRO A 62 -18.55 -16.47 3.31
N ALA A 63 -19.21 -16.05 4.40
CA ALA A 63 -19.91 -17.00 5.25
C ALA A 63 -21.00 -17.67 4.40
N LYS A 64 -21.15 -18.99 4.55
CA LYS A 64 -22.17 -19.77 3.84
C LYS A 64 -23.57 -19.22 4.11
#